data_AF-A0A5E4HZN8-F1
#
_entry.id   AF-A0A5E4HZN8-F1
#
_cell.length_a   1.000
_cell.length_b   1.000
_cell.length_c   1.000
_cell.angle_alpha   90.00
_cell.angle_beta   90.00
_cell.angle_gamma   90.00
#
_symmetry.space_group_name_H-M   'P 1'
#
loop_
_entity.id
_entity.type
_entity.pdbx_description
1 polymer ?
#
loop_
_entity_poly.entity_id
_entity_poly.type
_entity_poly.pdbx_seq_one_letter_code
_entity_poly.pdbx_strand_id
1 'polypeptide(L)'
;MRGKDKAALEGITHEQMLALLTSRARRSVLRGASKSMVYKKFMKKVAAIKKANPAKVIKTHVRDAVVLPDWVGLTFGVHNGKEFKNVQITVDKIGCRLGDFAHTTGRVLHSGPGVGATRGSKFIPLK
;
A
#
# COMPACT_ATOMS: atom_id res chain seq x y z
N MET A 1 2.24 5.39 -15.78
CA MET A 1 3.37 4.42 -15.77
C MET A 1 3.92 4.27 -17.18
N ARG A 2 5.25 4.20 -17.36
CA ARG A 2 5.92 3.98 -18.68
C ARG A 2 5.37 4.84 -19.83
N GLY A 3 5.04 6.10 -19.57
CA GLY A 3 4.52 7.04 -20.57
C GLY A 3 3.06 6.85 -20.99
N LYS A 4 2.30 5.93 -20.37
CA LYS A 4 0.84 5.83 -20.61
C LYS A 4 0.05 6.80 -19.74
N ASP A 5 -0.95 7.42 -20.36
CA ASP A 5 -1.92 8.31 -19.72
C ASP A 5 -2.80 7.58 -18.71
N LYS A 6 -3.39 8.33 -17.77
CA LYS A 6 -4.24 7.79 -16.71
C LYS A 6 -5.46 7.05 -17.25
N ALA A 7 -6.10 7.59 -18.29
CA ALA A 7 -7.25 6.96 -18.96
C ALA A 7 -6.90 5.60 -19.58
N ALA A 8 -5.69 5.47 -20.13
CA ALA A 8 -5.23 4.22 -20.73
C ALA A 8 -4.98 3.12 -19.70
N LEU A 9 -4.85 3.44 -18.40
CA LEU A 9 -4.56 2.49 -17.32
C LEU A 9 -5.82 1.93 -16.64
N GLU A 10 -6.95 2.63 -16.71
CA GLU A 10 -8.20 2.27 -16.01
C GLU A 10 -8.90 1.04 -16.62
N GLY A 11 -8.68 0.75 -17.90
CA GLY A 11 -9.31 -0.37 -18.62
C GLY A 11 -8.37 -1.53 -18.97
N ILE A 12 -7.13 -1.53 -18.48
CA ILE A 12 -6.14 -2.56 -18.84
C ILE A 12 -6.49 -3.88 -18.17
N THR A 13 -6.50 -4.97 -18.95
CA THR A 13 -6.67 -6.32 -18.39
C THR A 13 -5.47 -6.72 -17.54
N HIS A 14 -5.68 -7.58 -16.55
CA HIS A 14 -4.61 -8.03 -15.65
C HIS A 14 -3.37 -8.56 -16.39
N GLU A 15 -3.59 -9.21 -17.54
CA GLU A 15 -2.55 -9.77 -18.41
C GLU A 15 -1.72 -8.70 -19.11
N GLN A 16 -2.40 -7.70 -19.69
CA GLN A 16 -1.74 -6.56 -20.33
C GLN A 16 -0.91 -5.74 -19.33
N MET A 17 -1.34 -5.68 -18.06
CA MET A 17 -0.56 -5.04 -17.00
C MET A 17 0.77 -5.78 -16.72
N LEU A 18 0.82 -7.11 -16.80
CA LEU A 18 2.03 -7.88 -16.49
C LEU A 18 3.22 -7.44 -17.37
N ALA A 19 2.98 -7.14 -18.64
CA ALA A 19 3.98 -6.63 -19.57
C ALA A 19 4.59 -5.29 -19.11
N LEU A 20 3.80 -4.45 -18.45
CA LEU A 20 4.14 -3.09 -18.01
C LEU A 20 4.72 -3.02 -16.59
N LEU A 21 4.59 -4.09 -15.81
CA LEU A 21 5.13 -4.15 -14.45
C LEU A 21 6.64 -4.35 -14.40
N THR A 22 7.24 -3.94 -13.27
CA THR A 22 8.62 -4.29 -12.92
C THR A 22 8.78 -5.80 -12.73
N SER A 23 9.98 -6.34 -12.96
CA SER A 23 10.26 -7.79 -12.85
C SER A 23 9.80 -8.37 -11.50
N ARG A 24 10.03 -7.64 -10.41
CA ARG A 24 9.61 -8.05 -9.05
C ARG A 24 8.10 -8.15 -8.91
N ALA A 25 7.36 -7.14 -9.38
CA ALA A 25 5.90 -7.14 -9.30
C ALA A 25 5.31 -8.26 -10.17
N ARG A 26 5.82 -8.44 -11.40
CA ARG A 26 5.45 -9.54 -12.29
C ARG A 26 5.67 -10.91 -11.63
N ARG A 27 6.86 -11.14 -11.04
CA ARG A 27 7.16 -12.39 -10.32
C ARG A 27 6.22 -12.63 -9.15
N SER A 28 5.88 -11.58 -8.38
CA SER A 28 4.97 -11.71 -7.24
C SER A 28 3.55 -12.04 -7.65
N VAL A 29 3.08 -11.51 -8.78
CA VAL A 29 1.75 -11.82 -9.32
C VAL A 29 1.71 -13.23 -9.89
N LEU A 30 2.67 -13.60 -10.75
CA LEU A 30 2.75 -14.95 -11.34
C LEU A 30 2.87 -16.05 -10.28
N ARG A 31 3.72 -15.86 -9.27
CA ARG A 31 3.85 -16.81 -8.16
C ARG A 31 2.77 -16.65 -7.09
N GLY A 32 1.97 -15.59 -7.16
CA GLY A 32 0.93 -15.25 -6.20
C GLY A 32 -0.10 -16.37 -6.00
N ALA A 33 -0.41 -17.11 -7.07
CA ALA A 33 -1.34 -18.23 -7.06
C ALA A 33 -0.90 -19.39 -6.15
N SER A 34 0.42 -19.59 -5.95
CA SER A 34 0.96 -20.63 -5.05
C SER A 34 1.50 -20.08 -3.72
N LYS A 35 1.46 -18.76 -3.52
CA LYS A 35 2.29 -18.07 -2.52
C LYS A 35 1.96 -18.42 -1.07
N SER A 36 0.69 -18.34 -0.68
CA SER A 36 0.24 -18.63 0.68
C SER A 36 -1.28 -18.73 0.77
N MET A 37 -1.79 -19.59 1.65
CA MET A 37 -3.21 -19.68 1.97
C MET A 37 -3.77 -18.32 2.44
N VAL A 38 -2.98 -17.52 3.14
CA VAL A 38 -3.34 -16.17 3.61
C VAL A 38 -3.59 -15.23 2.43
N TYR A 39 -2.75 -15.29 1.40
CA TYR A 39 -2.89 -14.47 0.19
C TYR A 39 -4.16 -14.83 -0.59
N LYS A 40 -4.48 -16.11 -0.71
CA LYS A 40 -5.71 -16.59 -1.35
C LYS A 40 -6.96 -16.10 -0.60
N LYS A 41 -6.96 -16.20 0.74
CA LYS A 41 -8.06 -15.67 1.58
C LYS A 41 -8.23 -14.16 1.40
N PHE A 42 -7.12 -13.42 1.30
CA PHE A 42 -7.15 -11.99 1.04
C PHE A 42 -7.79 -11.68 -0.33
N MET A 43 -7.36 -12.33 -1.42
CA MET A 43 -7.95 -12.11 -2.74
C MET A 43 -9.44 -12.42 -2.79
N LYS A 44 -9.88 -13.52 -2.16
CA LYS A 44 -11.32 -13.85 -2.04
C LYS A 44 -12.09 -12.78 -1.27
N LYS A 45 -11.52 -12.27 -0.17
CA LYS A 45 -12.11 -11.18 0.63
C LYS A 45 -12.26 -9.89 -0.19
N VAL A 46 -11.24 -9.53 -0.97
CA VAL A 46 -11.30 -8.34 -1.84
C VAL A 46 -12.37 -8.50 -2.92
N ALA A 47 -12.43 -9.66 -3.58
CA ALA A 47 -13.45 -9.94 -4.59
C ALA A 47 -14.88 -9.90 -4.01
N ALA A 48 -15.08 -10.43 -2.81
CA ALA A 48 -16.38 -10.39 -2.13
C ALA A 48 -16.80 -8.95 -1.77
N ILE A 49 -15.87 -8.14 -1.25
CA ILE A 49 -16.17 -6.76 -0.87
C ILE A 49 -16.42 -5.89 -2.11
N LYS A 50 -15.66 -6.09 -3.19
CA LYS A 50 -15.89 -5.42 -4.48
C LYS A 50 -17.32 -5.66 -5.01
N LYS A 51 -17.87 -6.85 -4.81
CA LYS A 51 -19.25 -7.19 -5.20
C LYS A 51 -20.31 -6.63 -4.25
N ALA A 52 -20.05 -6.63 -2.95
CA ALA A 52 -21.05 -6.26 -1.95
C ALA A 52 -21.14 -4.73 -1.75
N ASN A 53 -20.01 -4.07 -1.43
CA ASN A 53 -19.99 -2.63 -1.20
C ASN A 53 -18.55 -2.08 -1.33
N PRO A 54 -18.24 -1.29 -2.38
CA PRO A 54 -16.90 -0.75 -2.63
C PRO A 54 -16.48 0.33 -1.62
N ALA A 55 -17.41 0.96 -0.89
CA ALA A 55 -17.10 2.01 0.08
C ALA A 55 -16.49 1.46 1.39
N LYS A 56 -16.54 0.15 1.63
CA LYS A 56 -16.07 -0.45 2.88
C LYS A 56 -14.54 -0.55 2.93
N VAL A 57 -13.94 -0.06 4.01
CA VAL A 57 -12.49 -0.17 4.24
C VAL A 57 -12.09 -1.64 4.45
N ILE A 58 -11.19 -2.13 3.58
CA ILE A 58 -10.68 -3.50 3.65
C ILE A 58 -9.46 -3.54 4.57
N LYS A 59 -9.63 -4.02 5.81
CA LYS A 59 -8.50 -4.25 6.74
C LYS A 59 -7.67 -5.48 6.33
N THR A 60 -6.36 -5.31 6.25
CA THR A 60 -5.40 -6.34 5.80
C THR A 60 -4.06 -6.24 6.55
N HIS A 61 -3.50 -7.41 6.84
CA HIS A 61 -2.11 -7.58 7.30
C HIS A 61 -1.14 -7.94 6.15
N VAL A 62 -1.68 -8.18 4.95
CA VAL A 62 -0.91 -8.61 3.78
C VAL A 62 -0.30 -7.37 3.12
N ARG A 63 0.95 -7.08 3.48
CA ARG A 63 1.69 -5.91 2.97
C ARG A 63 2.35 -6.15 1.61
N ASP A 64 2.62 -7.40 1.25
CA ASP A 64 3.30 -7.78 -0.01
C ASP A 64 2.38 -7.87 -1.23
N ALA A 65 1.09 -7.60 -1.07
CA ALA A 65 0.15 -7.64 -2.19
C ALA A 65 0.44 -6.48 -3.16
N VAL A 66 0.55 -6.82 -4.45
CA VAL A 66 0.71 -5.84 -5.53
C VAL A 66 -0.66 -5.31 -5.89
N VAL A 67 -0.78 -3.99 -6.01
CA VAL A 67 -2.04 -3.33 -6.39
C VAL A 67 -2.39 -3.71 -7.83
N LEU A 68 -3.58 -4.28 -7.99
CA LEU A 68 -4.16 -4.65 -9.28
C LEU A 68 -5.03 -3.52 -9.84
N PRO A 69 -5.24 -3.44 -11.18
CA PRO A 69 -6.08 -2.41 -11.80
C PRO A 69 -7.52 -2.48 -11.27
N ASP A 70 -7.99 -3.70 -10.98
CA ASP A 70 -9.30 -3.97 -10.40
C ASP A 70 -9.58 -3.33 -9.04
N TRP A 71 -8.55 -2.85 -8.35
CA TRP A 71 -8.65 -2.31 -6.99
C TRP A 71 -8.68 -0.78 -6.95
N VAL A 72 -8.65 -0.11 -8.10
CA VAL A 72 -8.78 1.34 -8.17
C VAL A 72 -10.13 1.76 -7.58
N GLY A 73 -10.11 2.78 -6.71
CA GLY A 73 -11.30 3.25 -5.99
C GLY A 73 -11.58 2.55 -4.67
N LEU A 74 -10.94 1.41 -4.38
CA LEU A 74 -11.06 0.75 -3.07
C LEU A 74 -10.16 1.40 -2.02
N THR A 75 -10.60 1.34 -0.75
CA THR A 75 -9.82 1.80 0.40
C THR A 75 -9.33 0.61 1.23
N PHE A 76 -8.02 0.53 1.44
CA PHE A 76 -7.39 -0.52 2.23
C PHE A 76 -6.87 0.04 3.55
N GLY A 77 -7.21 -0.63 4.67
CA GLY A 77 -6.55 -0.44 5.94
C GLY A 77 -5.35 -1.36 6.03
N VAL A 78 -4.14 -0.85 5.81
CA VAL A 78 -2.88 -1.63 5.84
C VAL A 78 -2.31 -1.60 7.24
N HIS A 79 -2.05 -2.77 7.82
CA HIS A 79 -1.47 -2.87 9.16
C HIS A 79 -0.02 -2.39 9.20
N ASN A 80 0.25 -1.48 10.14
CA ASN A 80 1.57 -0.87 10.29
C ASN A 80 2.45 -1.50 11.38
N GLY A 81 1.93 -2.47 12.12
CA GLY A 81 2.56 -3.04 13.32
C GLY A 81 1.86 -2.62 14.62
N LYS A 82 1.17 -1.48 14.59
CA LYS A 82 0.37 -0.94 15.72
C LYS A 82 -1.07 -0.66 15.33
N GLU A 83 -1.26 0.08 14.23
CA GLU A 83 -2.56 0.57 13.78
C GLU A 83 -2.76 0.27 12.28
N PHE A 84 -4.01 0.33 11.83
CA PHE A 84 -4.36 0.20 10.41
C PHE A 84 -4.38 1.58 9.76
N LYS A 85 -3.47 1.82 8.82
CA LYS A 85 -3.45 3.05 8.04
C LYS A 85 -4.35 2.93 6.83
N ASN A 86 -5.30 3.85 6.68
CA ASN A 86 -6.20 3.88 5.54
C ASN A 86 -5.48 4.44 4.31
N VAL A 87 -5.52 3.69 3.21
CA VAL A 87 -4.92 4.03 1.93
C VAL A 87 -5.98 3.83 0.85
N GLN A 88 -6.43 4.94 0.26
CA GLN A 88 -7.27 4.91 -0.93
C GLN A 88 -6.41 4.63 -2.16
N ILE A 89 -6.83 3.69 -3.01
CA ILE A 89 -6.08 3.33 -4.22
C ILE A 89 -6.47 4.23 -5.39
N THR A 90 -5.48 4.98 -5.86
CA THR A 90 -5.53 5.77 -7.10
C THR A 90 -4.79 5.03 -8.22
N VAL A 91 -5.01 5.44 -9.47
CA VAL A 91 -4.36 4.86 -10.67
C VAL A 91 -2.84 4.89 -10.57
N ASP A 92 -2.28 5.92 -9.93
CA ASP A 92 -0.83 6.08 -9.76
C ASP A 92 -0.20 5.01 -8.85
N LYS A 93 -1.01 4.31 -8.04
CA LYS A 93 -0.55 3.28 -7.09
C LYS A 93 -0.53 1.88 -7.70
N ILE A 94 -0.99 1.70 -8.94
CA ILE A 94 -0.98 0.42 -9.65
C ILE A 94 0.45 -0.10 -9.76
N GLY A 95 0.66 -1.39 -9.47
CA GLY A 95 1.98 -2.02 -9.58
C GLY A 95 2.92 -1.82 -8.38
N CYS A 96 2.58 -0.93 -7.45
CA CYS A 96 3.24 -0.83 -6.14
C CYS A 96 2.68 -1.88 -5.16
N ARG A 97 3.38 -2.12 -4.04
CA ARG A 97 2.88 -3.00 -2.98
C ARG A 97 2.11 -2.19 -1.95
N LEU A 98 1.09 -2.79 -1.34
CA LEU A 98 0.30 -2.14 -0.29
C LEU A 98 1.16 -1.65 0.90
N GLY A 99 2.21 -2.40 1.24
CA GLY A 99 3.13 -2.07 2.32
C GLY A 99 3.95 -0.81 2.08
N ASP A 100 4.16 -0.39 0.84
CA ASP A 100 4.96 0.80 0.51
C ASP A 100 4.23 2.10 0.96
N PHE A 101 2.91 2.04 1.18
CA PHE A 101 2.10 3.19 1.61
C PHE A 101 1.93 3.34 3.13
N ALA A 102 2.37 2.34 3.91
CA ALA A 102 2.24 2.30 5.36
C ALA A 102 3.62 2.17 6.04
N HIS A 103 4.24 3.29 6.40
CA HIS A 103 5.56 3.31 7.04
C HIS A 103 5.54 2.74 8.45
N THR A 104 6.28 1.66 8.70
CA THR A 104 6.33 0.96 10.00
C THR A 104 6.91 1.82 11.12
N THR A 105 7.78 2.76 10.78
CA THR A 105 8.43 3.67 11.72
C THR A 105 8.06 5.11 11.41
N GLY A 106 7.96 5.93 12.45
CA GLY A 106 7.85 7.38 12.32
C GLY A 106 9.18 7.99 11.89
N ARG A 107 9.13 9.15 11.24
CA ARG A 107 10.33 9.94 10.98
C ARG A 107 10.88 10.45 12.31
N VAL A 108 12.15 10.18 12.58
CA VAL A 108 12.88 10.79 13.69
C VAL A 108 13.46 12.11 13.21
N LEU A 109 13.17 13.18 13.93
CA LEU A 109 13.80 14.49 13.73
C LEU A 109 14.86 14.63 14.81
N HIS A 110 16.13 14.63 14.40
CA HIS A 110 17.21 14.97 15.32
C HIS A 110 17.17 16.47 15.56
N SER A 111 17.05 16.85 16.83
CA SER A 111 17.26 18.21 17.29
C SER A 111 18.76 18.53 17.31
N GLY A 112 19.11 19.81 17.50
CA GLY A 112 20.51 20.24 17.63
C GLY A 112 21.25 19.49 18.75
N PRO A 113 22.60 19.44 18.70
CA PRO A 113 23.40 18.71 19.68
C PRO A 113 23.06 19.19 21.10
N GLY A 114 22.65 18.26 21.95
CA GLY A 114 22.29 18.54 23.35
C GLY A 114 20.83 18.94 23.59
N VAL A 115 20.01 19.20 22.57
CA VAL A 115 18.58 19.54 22.74
C VAL A 115 17.77 18.28 23.07
N GLY A 116 17.24 18.21 24.29
CA GLY A 116 16.48 17.07 24.80
C GLY A 116 17.31 15.93 25.41
N ALA A 117 18.64 16.07 25.47
CA ALA A 117 19.55 15.08 26.06
C ALA A 117 19.50 15.09 27.60
N THR A 118 19.40 16.27 28.22
CA THR A 118 19.27 16.46 29.67
C THR A 118 17.93 17.10 30.02
N ARG A 119 17.44 16.93 31.27
CA ARG A 119 16.16 17.53 31.72
C ARG A 119 16.11 19.06 31.52
N GLY A 120 17.23 19.77 31.65
CA GLY A 120 17.31 21.22 31.43
C GLY A 120 17.24 21.62 29.96
N SER A 121 17.76 20.79 29.06
CA SER A 121 17.77 21.03 27.61
C SER A 121 16.44 20.74 26.89
N LYS A 122 15.42 20.27 27.61
CA LYS A 122 14.08 19.97 27.07
C LYS A 122 13.22 21.22 26.86
N PHE A 123 13.55 22.32 27.55
CA PHE A 123 12.77 23.56 27.48
C PHE A 123 13.35 24.48 26.40
N ILE A 124 12.60 24.67 25.32
CA ILE A 124 12.88 25.68 24.30
C ILE A 124 11.89 26.83 24.55
N PRO A 125 12.34 28.04 24.92
CA PRO A 125 11.45 29.19 25.03
C PRO A 125 10.91 29.53 23.63
N LEU A 126 9.60 29.42 23.45
CA LEU A 126 8.91 29.94 22.28
C LEU A 126 8.91 31.48 22.38
N LYS A 127 9.46 32.15 21.37
CA LYS A 127 9.35 33.61 21.22
C LYS A 127 8.04 33.97 20.54
#